data_AF-A0A3S3LBX9-F1
#
_entry.id   AF-A0A3S3LBX9-F1
#
_cell.length_a   1.000
_cell.length_b   1.000
_cell.length_c   1.000
_cell.angle_alpha   90.00
_cell.angle_beta   90.00
_cell.angle_gamma   90.00
#
_symmetry.space_group_name_H-M   'P 1'
#
loop_
_entity.id
_entity.type
_entity.pdbx_description
1 polymer ?
#
loop_
_entity_poly.entity_id
_entity_poly.type
_entity_poly.pdbx_seq_one_letter_code
_entity_poly.pdbx_strand_id
1 'polypeptide(L)'
;MAELTEPGWHRGTAPDGTGFIRAGSGAPVLLIHGVGMNAAIWKPQIALMKDRWDVIAIDMLGHGPSPLPTEDARLADFAGQAIRLLDHLGLDAVSIVGHSMGALVGQEIALNAPERVRSLMSLNAVFRRPADLAQAVRERAAELNGAENPSGTDATIARWFGNPVPDSLAEAARTTRAALQSVNPDGYARTYRLFAHADTAHGDRLSGLAAPALFMTGSDDRNSSPAMSAAMARLAPRGRCVVLEGERHMMAVASPDVVTRRIVDFLESNDGASTSARPAMDTAFDAGEFRRALGSFLTGVTIVTAIGPEGEPRGFTANSFTSVSLDPPLVLVCIAKKALGHPVFSTSKCFAINVLSEEQRAASGVFASKSQDKFSAVEWRFGPTGSPLLAGSVATFDCDMEQLVDAGDHSILIGRVREFSHNSSQPLGYCRGAYVSPGLSQEALAAAPPDMEVGAILEDEGRVLFFETVDGFFELPSGRGLGTPGDTRSLKGCLAAKAIQAHLGFLFAVWDDAAKPSRTHVYYRGTVAAPHSSDRQVRLVDIDRIAGLNIADAAVRSMLARYVRECREDAFGVYVGNEVEGEVRPLAKPVSMNTSG
;
A
#
# COMPACT_ATOMS: atom_id res chain seq x y z
N MET A 1 -40.60 34.51 3.82
CA MET A 1 -40.41 33.10 4.25
C MET A 1 -41.25 32.21 3.34
N ALA A 2 -40.73 31.87 2.16
CA ALA A 2 -41.38 30.86 1.32
C ALA A 2 -40.92 29.48 1.81
N GLU A 3 -41.84 28.69 2.35
CA GLU A 3 -41.65 27.27 2.63
C GLU A 3 -41.30 26.56 1.32
N LEU A 4 -40.01 26.27 1.12
CA LEU A 4 -39.56 25.40 0.03
C LEU A 4 -39.92 23.96 0.41
N THR A 5 -41.16 23.57 0.13
CA THR A 5 -41.62 22.19 0.17
C THR A 5 -41.25 21.52 -1.15
N GLU A 6 -40.00 21.07 -1.27
CA GLU A 6 -39.73 20.00 -2.23
C GLU A 6 -40.54 18.75 -1.81
N PRO A 7 -41.19 18.04 -2.76
CA PRO A 7 -41.97 16.86 -2.43
C PRO A 7 -41.17 15.85 -1.61
N GLY A 8 -41.67 15.52 -0.40
CA GLY A 8 -41.05 14.56 0.52
C GLY A 8 -40.08 15.15 1.55
N TRP A 9 -39.89 16.48 1.59
CA TRP A 9 -39.08 17.14 2.61
C TRP A 9 -39.95 17.78 3.69
N HIS A 10 -39.63 17.50 4.95
CA HIS A 10 -40.30 18.05 6.11
C HIS A 10 -39.35 18.91 6.93
N ARG A 11 -39.61 20.22 7.02
CA ARG A 11 -38.98 21.12 8.00
C ARG A 11 -39.82 21.07 9.27
N GLY A 12 -39.20 20.70 10.39
CA GLY A 12 -39.89 20.55 11.67
C GLY A 12 -39.14 21.22 12.82
N THR A 13 -39.85 21.32 13.95
CA THR A 13 -39.32 21.83 15.22
C THR A 13 -39.75 20.87 16.33
N ALA A 14 -38.79 20.34 17.09
CA ALA A 14 -39.05 19.51 18.26
C ALA A 14 -39.60 20.35 19.44
N PRO A 15 -40.21 19.74 20.47
CA PRO A 15 -40.79 20.47 21.60
C PRO A 15 -39.82 21.38 22.36
N ASP A 16 -38.52 21.06 22.35
CA ASP A 16 -37.48 21.89 22.97
C ASP A 16 -36.99 23.04 22.06
N GLY A 17 -37.64 23.24 20.91
CA GLY A 17 -37.30 24.27 19.94
C GLY A 17 -36.27 23.83 18.89
N THR A 18 -35.74 22.61 18.96
CA THR A 18 -34.74 22.13 18.00
C THR A 18 -35.31 22.04 16.58
N GLY A 19 -34.75 22.83 15.66
CA GLY A 19 -35.08 22.77 14.24
C GLY A 19 -34.44 21.57 13.54
N PHE A 20 -35.13 21.01 12.56
CA PHE A 20 -34.59 19.95 11.71
C PHE A 20 -35.20 19.93 10.31
N ILE A 21 -34.56 19.21 9.40
CA ILE A 21 -35.10 18.79 8.09
C ILE A 21 -35.10 17.26 8.09
N ARG A 22 -36.19 16.64 7.65
CA ARG A 22 -36.29 15.19 7.49
C ARG A 22 -36.85 14.84 6.11
N ALA A 23 -36.28 13.85 5.45
CA ALA A 23 -36.82 13.33 4.20
C ALA A 23 -36.48 11.85 4.04
N GLY A 24 -37.34 11.15 3.30
CA GLY A 24 -37.14 9.73 2.99
C GLY A 24 -37.74 8.78 4.00
N SER A 25 -37.43 7.50 3.81
CA SER A 25 -37.85 6.39 4.65
C SER A 25 -36.81 5.29 4.58
N GLY A 26 -36.53 4.62 5.70
CA GLY A 26 -35.54 3.55 5.75
C GLY A 26 -34.73 3.59 7.04
N ALA A 27 -33.48 3.11 6.98
CA ALA A 27 -32.57 3.19 8.12
C ALA A 27 -32.26 4.67 8.43
N PRO A 28 -32.39 5.13 9.69
CA PRO A 28 -32.24 6.54 10.03
C PRO A 28 -30.77 6.99 10.07
N VAL A 29 -30.51 8.13 9.43
CA VAL A 29 -29.20 8.78 9.34
C VAL A 29 -29.32 10.23 9.84
N LEU A 30 -28.61 10.56 10.91
CA LEU A 30 -28.55 11.91 11.48
C LEU A 30 -27.36 12.69 10.91
N LEU A 31 -27.62 13.83 10.27
CA LEU A 31 -26.65 14.75 9.71
C LEU A 31 -26.48 15.97 10.61
N ILE A 32 -25.26 16.24 11.08
CA ILE A 32 -24.95 17.33 12.03
C ILE A 32 -23.96 18.30 11.37
N HIS A 33 -24.36 19.56 11.19
CA HIS A 33 -23.55 20.56 10.48
C HIS A 33 -22.39 21.14 11.33
N GLY A 34 -21.48 21.87 10.69
CA GLY A 34 -20.39 22.62 11.35
C GLY A 34 -20.80 24.01 11.86
N VAL A 35 -19.90 24.71 12.57
CA VAL A 35 -20.17 26.06 13.10
C VAL A 35 -20.43 27.06 11.98
N GLY A 36 -21.44 27.91 12.15
CA GLY A 36 -21.83 28.93 11.16
C GLY A 36 -22.74 28.42 10.05
N MET A 37 -23.04 27.13 10.04
CA MET A 37 -23.93 26.47 9.08
C MET A 37 -25.33 26.25 9.69
N ASN A 38 -26.21 25.60 8.93
CA ASN A 38 -27.53 25.14 9.38
C ASN A 38 -27.88 23.84 8.64
N ALA A 39 -29.01 23.22 8.99
CA ALA A 39 -29.46 21.94 8.41
C ALA A 39 -29.56 21.97 6.87
N ALA A 40 -29.78 23.14 6.25
CA ALA A 40 -29.93 23.25 4.80
C ALA A 40 -28.63 23.00 4.02
N ILE A 41 -27.46 23.02 4.67
CA ILE A 41 -26.19 22.67 3.99
C ILE A 41 -26.16 21.22 3.54
N TRP A 42 -26.94 20.35 4.20
CA TRP A 42 -27.06 18.93 3.90
C TRP A 42 -28.04 18.63 2.77
N LYS A 43 -28.63 19.66 2.15
CA LYS A 43 -29.59 19.48 1.06
C LYS A 43 -29.09 18.52 -0.04
N PRO A 44 -27.85 18.64 -0.54
CA PRO A 44 -27.34 17.71 -1.54
C PRO A 44 -27.34 16.25 -1.06
N GLN A 45 -26.87 16.00 0.17
CA GLN A 45 -26.86 14.66 0.76
C GLN A 45 -28.27 14.10 0.94
N ILE A 46 -29.20 14.91 1.44
CA ILE A 46 -30.61 14.51 1.61
C ILE A 46 -31.20 14.11 0.25
N ALA A 47 -30.99 14.92 -0.79
CA ALA A 47 -31.49 14.63 -2.13
C ALA A 47 -30.95 13.31 -2.70
N LEU A 48 -29.68 13.00 -2.43
CA LEU A 48 -28.99 11.80 -2.90
C LEU A 48 -29.29 10.54 -2.07
N MET A 49 -29.82 10.68 -0.85
CA MET A 49 -30.01 9.57 0.11
C MET A 49 -31.48 9.26 0.44
N LYS A 50 -32.41 10.21 0.29
CA LYS A 50 -33.80 10.08 0.76
C LYS A 50 -34.58 8.88 0.19
N ASP A 51 -34.16 8.35 -0.96
CA ASP A 51 -34.86 7.23 -1.60
C ASP A 51 -34.62 5.88 -0.89
N ARG A 52 -33.62 5.80 -0.01
CA ARG A 52 -33.23 4.56 0.69
C ARG A 52 -33.03 4.73 2.20
N TRP A 53 -32.74 5.94 2.65
CA TRP A 53 -32.51 6.25 4.05
C TRP A 53 -33.54 7.27 4.55
N ASP A 54 -33.84 7.17 5.85
CA ASP A 54 -34.55 8.24 6.56
C ASP A 54 -33.50 9.26 7.02
N VAL A 55 -33.40 10.39 6.32
CA VAL A 55 -32.31 11.34 6.52
C VAL A 55 -32.80 12.52 7.35
N ILE A 56 -32.15 12.77 8.49
CA ILE A 56 -32.49 13.83 9.45
C ILE A 56 -31.31 14.80 9.53
N ALA A 57 -31.48 16.05 9.12
CA ALA A 57 -30.49 17.11 9.34
C ALA A 57 -30.94 18.03 10.47
N ILE A 58 -30.13 18.11 11.53
CA ILE A 58 -30.42 18.93 12.73
C ILE A 58 -29.85 20.35 12.57
N ASP A 59 -30.58 21.36 13.06
CA ASP A 59 -30.00 22.67 13.38
C ASP A 59 -29.44 22.65 14.81
N MET A 60 -28.12 22.73 14.95
CA MET A 60 -27.48 22.77 16.28
C MET A 60 -27.90 24.02 17.08
N LEU A 61 -27.78 23.96 18.41
CA LEU A 61 -27.98 25.13 19.27
C LEU A 61 -27.28 26.38 18.70
N GLY A 62 -27.99 27.50 18.69
CA GLY A 62 -27.51 28.79 18.18
C GLY A 62 -27.48 28.91 16.65
N HIS A 63 -27.97 27.90 15.93
CA HIS A 63 -28.02 27.87 14.47
C HIS A 63 -29.43 27.59 13.98
N GLY A 64 -29.74 28.06 12.76
CA GLY A 64 -31.08 27.93 12.20
C GLY A 64 -32.14 28.53 13.15
N PRO A 65 -33.30 27.86 13.34
CA PRO A 65 -34.32 28.27 14.29
C PRO A 65 -34.11 27.69 15.70
N SER A 66 -33.02 26.94 15.95
CA SER A 66 -32.79 26.29 17.24
C SER A 66 -32.42 27.30 18.33
N PRO A 67 -32.73 27.02 19.62
CA PRO A 67 -32.43 27.92 20.73
C PRO A 67 -30.94 28.21 20.88
N LEU A 68 -30.60 29.34 21.50
CA LEU A 68 -29.21 29.66 21.83
C LEU A 68 -28.64 28.64 22.85
N PRO A 69 -27.35 28.25 22.70
CA PRO A 69 -26.66 27.53 23.76
C PRO A 69 -26.44 28.45 24.97
N THR A 70 -26.23 27.86 26.15
CA THR A 70 -25.77 28.60 27.33
C THR A 70 -24.39 29.21 27.07
N GLU A 71 -23.98 30.23 27.86
CA GLU A 71 -22.65 30.84 27.71
C GLU A 71 -21.51 29.84 27.92
N ASP A 72 -21.67 28.88 28.84
CA ASP A 72 -20.69 27.85 29.17
C ASP A 72 -20.97 26.50 28.50
N ALA A 73 -21.63 26.52 27.33
CA ALA A 73 -22.04 25.30 26.65
C ALA A 73 -20.86 24.37 26.34
N ARG A 74 -21.10 23.07 26.50
CA ARG A 74 -20.16 21.97 26.30
C ARG A 74 -20.64 21.07 25.17
N LEU A 75 -19.76 20.23 24.63
CA LEU A 75 -20.14 19.23 23.62
C LEU A 75 -21.32 18.35 24.07
N ALA A 76 -21.41 18.04 25.37
CA ALA A 76 -22.50 17.27 25.95
C ALA A 76 -23.87 17.94 25.79
N ASP A 77 -23.95 19.28 25.76
CA ASP A 77 -25.23 20.00 25.59
C ASP A 77 -25.76 19.83 24.17
N PHE A 78 -24.87 19.87 23.17
CA PHE A 78 -25.18 19.62 21.76
C PHE A 78 -25.51 18.15 21.51
N ALA A 79 -24.76 17.22 22.13
CA ALA A 79 -25.07 15.79 22.09
C ALA A 79 -26.45 15.50 22.69
N GLY A 80 -26.76 16.10 23.85
CA GLY A 80 -28.07 16.01 24.50
C GLY A 80 -29.20 16.59 23.66
N GLN A 81 -28.96 17.69 22.93
CA GLN A 81 -29.93 18.23 21.95
C GLN A 81 -30.25 17.19 20.87
N ALA A 82 -29.23 16.56 20.27
CA ALA A 82 -29.43 15.57 19.23
C ALA A 82 -30.19 14.34 19.76
N ILE A 83 -29.85 13.86 20.95
CA ILE A 83 -30.57 12.75 21.61
C ILE A 83 -32.04 13.08 21.85
N ARG A 84 -32.37 14.27 22.37
CA ARG A 84 -33.78 14.68 22.55
C ARG A 84 -34.55 14.76 21.23
N LEU A 85 -33.88 15.18 20.14
CA LEU A 85 -34.48 15.12 18.80
C LEU A 85 -34.76 13.67 18.38
N LEU A 86 -33.81 12.75 18.58
CA LEU A 86 -34.04 11.33 18.26
C LEU A 86 -35.21 10.74 19.05
N ASP A 87 -35.31 11.07 20.35
CA ASP A 87 -36.42 10.63 21.21
C ASP A 87 -37.76 11.19 20.72
N HIS A 88 -37.80 12.47 20.36
CA HIS A 88 -39.00 13.11 19.78
C HIS A 88 -39.45 12.43 18.48
N LEU A 89 -38.50 12.00 17.64
CA LEU A 89 -38.78 11.31 16.38
C LEU A 89 -39.06 9.81 16.55
N GLY A 90 -38.96 9.27 17.78
CA GLY A 90 -39.15 7.85 18.07
C GLY A 90 -38.05 6.95 17.50
N LEU A 91 -36.81 7.45 17.45
CA LEU A 91 -35.67 6.74 16.87
C LEU A 91 -34.73 6.19 17.97
N ASP A 92 -34.72 4.88 18.13
CA ASP A 92 -33.88 4.21 19.14
C ASP A 92 -32.38 4.32 18.84
N ALA A 93 -31.98 4.14 17.58
CA ALA A 93 -30.59 4.25 17.15
C ALA A 93 -30.50 4.79 15.72
N VAL A 94 -29.41 5.47 15.40
CA VAL A 94 -29.15 6.08 14.09
C VAL A 94 -27.70 5.90 13.65
N SER A 95 -27.44 5.99 12.35
CA SER A 95 -26.08 6.28 11.86
C SER A 95 -25.86 7.79 11.89
N ILE A 96 -24.68 8.26 12.28
CA ILE A 96 -24.39 9.69 12.44
C ILE A 96 -23.35 10.14 11.43
N VAL A 97 -23.62 11.25 10.75
CA VAL A 97 -22.73 11.94 9.83
C VAL A 97 -22.54 13.37 10.36
N GLY A 98 -21.36 13.69 10.88
CA GLY A 98 -21.06 15.01 11.43
C GLY A 98 -20.00 15.73 10.61
N HIS A 99 -20.19 17.02 10.35
CA HIS A 99 -19.20 17.87 9.68
C HIS A 99 -18.57 18.88 10.67
N SER A 100 -17.25 18.95 10.68
CA SER A 100 -16.48 19.89 11.51
C SER A 100 -16.87 19.78 12.98
N MET A 101 -17.43 20.82 13.61
CA MET A 101 -17.97 20.74 14.96
C MET A 101 -19.05 19.66 15.13
N GLY A 102 -19.90 19.44 14.13
CA GLY A 102 -20.90 18.36 14.16
C GLY A 102 -20.28 16.97 14.22
N ALA A 103 -19.05 16.80 13.72
CA ALA A 103 -18.29 15.56 13.87
C ALA A 103 -17.89 15.31 15.32
N LEU A 104 -17.45 16.35 16.04
CA LEU A 104 -17.14 16.27 17.47
C LEU A 104 -18.38 15.98 18.31
N VAL A 105 -19.53 16.57 17.94
CA VAL A 105 -20.82 16.25 18.58
C VAL A 105 -21.20 14.79 18.34
N GLY A 106 -21.05 14.30 17.10
CA GLY A 106 -21.29 12.88 16.77
C GLY A 106 -20.39 11.93 17.55
N GLN A 107 -19.10 12.27 17.72
CA GLN A 107 -18.16 11.52 18.57
C GLN A 107 -18.60 11.53 20.05
N GLU A 108 -19.03 12.67 20.57
CA GLU A 108 -19.53 12.79 21.95
C GLU A 108 -20.77 11.90 22.18
N ILE A 109 -21.69 11.83 21.22
CA ILE A 109 -22.85 10.92 21.29
C ILE A 109 -22.38 9.47 21.28
N ALA A 110 -21.53 9.08 20.33
CA ALA A 110 -21.06 7.69 20.19
C ALA A 110 -20.26 7.19 21.39
N LEU A 111 -19.59 8.08 22.12
CA LEU A 111 -18.82 7.76 23.33
C LEU A 111 -19.67 7.68 24.61
N ASN A 112 -20.74 8.47 24.71
CA ASN A 112 -21.54 8.55 25.94
C ASN A 112 -22.86 7.76 25.86
N ALA A 113 -23.37 7.52 24.64
CA ALA A 113 -24.61 6.80 24.37
C ALA A 113 -24.41 5.83 23.19
N PRO A 114 -23.46 4.87 23.28
CA PRO A 114 -23.09 3.98 22.18
C PRO A 114 -24.28 3.16 21.66
N GLU A 115 -25.27 2.85 22.50
CA GLU A 115 -26.50 2.15 22.13
C GLU A 115 -27.37 2.94 21.13
N ARG A 116 -27.21 4.27 21.08
CA ARG A 116 -27.93 5.15 20.16
C ARG A 116 -27.26 5.25 18.79
N VAL A 117 -26.07 4.67 18.59
CA VAL A 117 -25.25 4.89 17.39
C VAL A 117 -24.94 3.58 16.67
N ARG A 118 -25.49 3.41 15.46
CA ARG A 118 -25.19 2.25 14.58
C ARG A 118 -23.82 2.37 13.92
N SER A 119 -23.48 3.56 13.45
CA SER A 119 -22.19 3.88 12.81
C SER A 119 -21.92 5.38 12.87
N LEU A 120 -20.66 5.79 12.83
CA LEU A 120 -20.24 7.19 12.92
C LEU A 120 -19.38 7.58 11.70
N MET A 121 -19.68 8.73 11.09
CA MET A 121 -18.90 9.34 10.02
C MET A 121 -18.53 10.77 10.45
N SER A 122 -17.25 11.01 10.69
CA SER A 122 -16.67 12.29 11.09
C SER A 122 -15.98 12.97 9.91
N LEU A 123 -16.62 13.99 9.34
CA LEU A 123 -16.14 14.76 8.19
C LEU A 123 -15.43 16.03 8.65
N ASN A 124 -14.21 16.28 8.16
CA ASN A 124 -13.40 17.47 8.47
C ASN A 124 -13.30 17.75 9.98
N ALA A 125 -13.21 16.71 10.81
CA ALA A 125 -13.07 16.83 12.25
C ALA A 125 -11.66 17.31 12.64
N VAL A 126 -11.57 18.16 13.66
CA VAL A 126 -10.28 18.58 14.24
C VAL A 126 -9.82 17.58 15.30
N PHE A 127 -8.50 17.37 15.40
CA PHE A 127 -7.92 16.49 16.42
C PHE A 127 -6.51 16.94 16.79
N ARG A 128 -6.27 17.23 18.07
CA ARG A 128 -4.96 17.62 18.64
C ARG A 128 -4.17 18.55 17.70
N ARG A 129 -4.72 19.74 17.43
CA ARG A 129 -4.13 20.68 16.48
C ARG A 129 -2.71 21.07 16.92
N PRO A 130 -1.80 21.30 15.94
CA PRO A 130 -0.57 22.04 16.20
C PRO A 130 -0.83 23.33 16.98
N ALA A 131 0.10 23.69 17.87
CA ALA A 131 -0.09 24.76 18.85
C ALA A 131 -0.37 26.13 18.20
N ASP A 132 0.28 26.41 17.07
CA ASP A 132 0.09 27.60 16.24
C ASP A 132 -1.31 27.67 15.64
N LEU A 133 -1.80 26.57 15.05
CA LEU A 133 -3.16 26.49 14.51
C LEU A 133 -4.21 26.60 15.62
N ALA A 134 -3.97 25.96 16.77
CA ALA A 134 -4.86 26.04 17.91
C ALA A 134 -4.92 27.48 18.47
N GLN A 135 -3.79 28.18 18.54
CA GLN A 135 -3.72 29.59 18.94
C GLN A 135 -4.49 30.49 17.96
N ALA A 136 -4.25 30.35 16.66
CA ALA A 136 -4.93 31.15 15.64
C ALA A 136 -6.46 30.96 15.61
N VAL A 137 -6.97 29.81 16.04
CA VAL A 137 -8.43 29.59 16.19
C VAL A 137 -8.96 30.25 17.46
N ARG A 138 -8.20 30.20 18.58
CA ARG A 138 -8.57 30.87 19.83
C ARG A 138 -8.58 32.39 19.72
N GLU A 139 -7.61 32.96 19.02
CA GLU A 139 -7.56 34.41 18.76
C GLU A 139 -8.80 34.85 17.96
N ARG A 140 -9.14 34.14 16.89
CA ARG A 140 -10.38 34.38 16.15
C ARG A 140 -11.63 34.24 17.02
N ALA A 141 -11.67 33.27 17.93
CA ALA A 141 -12.79 33.12 18.84
C ALA A 141 -12.94 34.32 19.81
N ALA A 142 -11.81 34.89 20.28
CA ALA A 142 -11.81 36.06 21.15
C ALA A 142 -12.25 37.35 20.43
N GLU A 143 -12.07 37.42 19.10
CA GLU A 143 -12.49 38.56 18.28
C GLU A 143 -14.02 38.59 18.02
N LEU A 144 -14.74 37.49 18.26
CA LEU A 144 -16.18 37.35 17.97
C LEU A 144 -17.12 37.97 19.03
N ASN A 145 -16.65 38.94 19.82
CA ASN A 145 -17.42 39.59 20.89
C ASN A 145 -18.56 40.49 20.36
N GLY A 146 -19.63 39.89 19.82
CA GLY A 146 -20.92 40.52 19.54
C GLY A 146 -20.99 41.42 18.29
N ALA A 147 -19.94 41.49 17.48
CA ALA A 147 -19.94 42.28 16.24
C ALA A 147 -20.24 41.43 15.01
N GLU A 148 -21.06 41.96 14.09
CA GLU A 148 -21.12 41.44 12.72
C GLU A 148 -19.72 41.54 12.10
N ASN A 149 -19.15 40.42 11.64
CA ASN A 149 -17.82 40.39 11.06
C ASN A 149 -17.85 39.96 9.57
N PRO A 150 -18.28 40.84 8.65
CA PRO A 150 -18.29 40.58 7.21
C PRO A 150 -16.92 40.20 6.64
N SER A 151 -15.84 40.82 7.12
CA SER A 151 -14.47 40.50 6.67
C SER A 151 -14.05 39.08 7.06
N GLY A 152 -14.53 38.61 8.22
CA GLY A 152 -14.38 37.22 8.67
C GLY A 152 -15.07 36.21 7.75
N THR A 153 -16.16 36.60 7.08
CA THR A 153 -16.88 35.73 6.13
C THR A 153 -16.06 35.55 4.85
N ASP A 154 -15.52 36.62 4.26
CA ASP A 154 -14.67 36.53 3.07
C ASP A 154 -13.41 35.69 3.31
N ALA A 155 -12.71 35.94 4.43
CA ALA A 155 -11.55 35.16 4.82
C ALA A 155 -11.89 33.68 5.06
N THR A 156 -13.10 33.40 5.55
CA THR A 156 -13.57 32.02 5.77
C THR A 156 -13.90 31.32 4.44
N ILE A 157 -14.59 31.99 3.52
CA ILE A 157 -14.85 31.45 2.18
C ILE A 157 -13.54 31.18 1.43
N ALA A 158 -12.59 32.12 1.47
CA ALA A 158 -11.27 31.95 0.87
C ALA A 158 -10.53 30.73 1.42
N ARG A 159 -10.59 30.51 2.74
CA ARG A 159 -9.98 29.34 3.39
C ARG A 159 -10.67 28.03 3.01
N TRP A 160 -11.99 28.04 2.92
CA TRP A 160 -12.79 26.83 2.69
C TRP A 160 -12.91 26.40 1.23
N PHE A 161 -12.78 27.32 0.28
CA PHE A 161 -12.95 27.05 -1.16
C PHE A 161 -11.74 27.44 -2.03
N GLY A 162 -10.77 28.19 -1.49
CA GLY A 162 -9.67 28.76 -2.26
C GLY A 162 -9.87 30.25 -2.58
N ASN A 163 -8.80 30.91 -3.02
CA ASN A 163 -8.83 32.32 -3.44
C ASN A 163 -7.97 32.51 -4.72
N PRO A 164 -8.57 32.80 -5.89
CA PRO A 164 -10.02 32.94 -6.10
C PRO A 164 -10.77 31.62 -5.89
N VAL A 165 -12.06 31.70 -5.60
CA VAL A 165 -12.95 30.52 -5.59
C VAL A 165 -13.04 29.99 -7.02
N PRO A 166 -12.77 28.69 -7.28
CA PRO A 166 -12.94 28.11 -8.61
C PRO A 166 -14.38 28.26 -9.11
N ASP A 167 -14.57 28.52 -10.41
CA ASP A 167 -15.89 28.73 -11.00
C ASP A 167 -16.85 27.56 -10.77
N SER A 168 -16.33 26.33 -10.79
CA SER A 168 -17.09 25.11 -10.49
C SER A 168 -17.65 25.07 -9.06
N LEU A 169 -17.05 25.81 -8.13
CA LEU A 169 -17.44 25.88 -6.71
C LEU A 169 -18.21 27.16 -6.37
N ALA A 170 -18.50 28.02 -7.34
CA ALA A 170 -19.15 29.32 -7.09
C ALA A 170 -20.52 29.19 -6.41
N GLU A 171 -21.35 28.23 -6.84
CA GLU A 171 -22.66 27.94 -6.23
C GLU A 171 -22.52 27.51 -4.76
N ALA A 172 -21.61 26.55 -4.50
CA ALA A 172 -21.34 26.03 -3.17
C ALA A 172 -20.82 27.11 -2.22
N ALA A 173 -19.91 27.96 -2.71
CA ALA A 173 -19.39 29.09 -1.95
C ALA A 173 -20.46 30.15 -1.68
N ARG A 174 -21.35 30.46 -2.65
CA ARG A 174 -22.49 31.37 -2.44
C ARG A 174 -23.44 30.86 -1.37
N THR A 175 -23.81 29.58 -1.43
CA THR A 175 -24.70 28.95 -0.44
C THR A 175 -24.08 28.96 0.95
N THR A 176 -22.80 28.62 1.06
CA THR A 176 -22.06 28.63 2.33
C THR A 176 -21.93 30.04 2.90
N ARG A 177 -21.69 31.03 2.05
CA ARG A 177 -21.65 32.45 2.44
C ARG A 177 -22.99 32.92 2.98
N ALA A 178 -24.08 32.60 2.30
CA ALA A 178 -25.42 32.96 2.76
C ALA A 178 -25.73 32.33 4.14
N ALA A 179 -25.32 31.08 4.37
CA ALA A 179 -25.46 30.43 5.67
C ALA A 179 -24.69 31.19 6.76
N LEU A 180 -23.41 31.52 6.54
CA LEU A 180 -22.59 32.30 7.46
C LEU A 180 -23.17 33.68 7.76
N GLN A 181 -23.77 34.35 6.78
CA GLN A 181 -24.37 35.68 6.96
C GLN A 181 -25.72 35.62 7.69
N SER A 182 -26.40 34.48 7.66
CA SER A 182 -27.71 34.29 8.28
C SER A 182 -27.67 33.74 9.71
N VAL A 183 -26.49 33.31 10.19
CA VAL A 183 -26.35 32.71 11.52
C VAL A 183 -26.60 33.75 12.61
N ASN A 184 -27.23 33.33 13.71
CA ASN A 184 -27.35 34.18 14.89
C ASN A 184 -25.94 34.51 15.43
N PRO A 185 -25.56 35.79 15.59
CA PRO A 185 -24.22 36.17 16.03
C PRO A 185 -23.83 35.61 17.40
N ASP A 186 -24.74 35.62 18.37
CA ASP A 186 -24.50 35.08 19.72
C ASP A 186 -24.33 33.56 19.69
N GLY A 187 -25.20 32.89 18.94
CA GLY A 187 -25.15 31.45 18.72
C GLY A 187 -23.85 31.00 18.05
N TYR A 188 -23.43 31.74 17.01
CA TYR A 188 -22.15 31.54 16.34
C TYR A 188 -20.97 31.75 17.29
N ALA A 189 -20.94 32.87 18.02
CA ALA A 189 -19.84 33.19 18.93
C ALA A 189 -19.69 32.16 20.05
N ARG A 190 -20.78 31.77 20.71
CA ARG A 190 -20.76 30.75 21.79
C ARG A 190 -20.28 29.39 21.28
N THR A 191 -20.79 28.97 20.12
CA THR A 191 -20.41 27.67 19.54
C THR A 191 -18.97 27.67 19.01
N TYR A 192 -18.53 28.78 18.42
CA TYR A 192 -17.15 28.93 17.93
C TYR A 192 -16.14 28.95 19.07
N ARG A 193 -16.47 29.59 20.21
CA ARG A 193 -15.68 29.52 21.45
C ARG A 193 -15.50 28.09 21.92
N LEU A 194 -16.58 27.30 22.00
CA LEU A 194 -16.49 25.88 22.33
C LEU A 194 -15.59 25.12 21.33
N PHE A 195 -15.83 25.28 20.03
CA PHE A 195 -15.03 24.63 18.98
C PHE A 195 -13.54 24.97 19.09
N ALA A 196 -13.20 26.21 19.43
CA ALA A 196 -11.82 26.66 19.56
C ALA A 196 -11.01 25.89 20.62
N HIS A 197 -11.67 25.23 21.57
CA HIS A 197 -11.06 24.43 22.63
C HIS A 197 -11.36 22.92 22.53
N ALA A 198 -12.12 22.47 21.53
CA ALA A 198 -12.68 21.12 21.48
C ALA A 198 -11.78 20.07 20.78
N ASP A 199 -10.64 20.45 20.22
CA ASP A 199 -9.79 19.53 19.43
C ASP A 199 -9.07 18.45 20.25
N THR A 200 -9.03 18.59 21.57
CA THR A 200 -8.52 17.56 22.48
C THR A 200 -9.63 16.84 23.24
N ALA A 201 -10.90 17.22 23.06
CA ALA A 201 -12.02 16.78 23.90
C ALA A 201 -12.20 15.25 23.94
N HIS A 202 -11.94 14.57 22.84
CA HIS A 202 -12.09 13.11 22.70
C HIS A 202 -10.78 12.34 22.67
N GLY A 203 -9.64 13.04 22.73
CA GLY A 203 -8.29 12.50 22.51
C GLY A 203 -8.01 11.15 23.17
N ASP A 204 -8.38 11.04 24.44
CA ASP A 204 -8.06 9.88 25.28
C ASP A 204 -9.23 8.88 25.37
N ARG A 205 -10.35 9.18 24.72
CA ARG A 205 -11.60 8.41 24.78
C ARG A 205 -11.94 7.68 23.49
N LEU A 206 -11.32 8.04 22.36
CA LEU A 206 -11.61 7.43 21.04
C LEU A 206 -11.37 5.91 21.01
N SER A 207 -10.48 5.38 21.85
CA SER A 207 -10.28 3.93 22.01
C SER A 207 -11.50 3.19 22.57
N GLY A 208 -12.42 3.89 23.24
CA GLY A 208 -13.68 3.36 23.74
C GLY A 208 -14.84 3.41 22.73
N LEU A 209 -14.59 3.87 21.50
CA LEU A 209 -15.65 4.03 20.50
C LEU A 209 -16.09 2.66 19.93
N ALA A 210 -17.26 2.19 20.35
CA ALA A 210 -17.77 0.85 20.01
C ALA A 210 -18.33 0.74 18.58
N ALA A 211 -18.92 1.82 18.07
CA ALA A 211 -19.49 1.86 16.72
C ALA A 211 -18.39 1.81 15.65
N PRO A 212 -18.65 1.23 14.45
CA PRO A 212 -17.77 1.45 13.30
C PRO A 212 -17.69 2.94 12.98
N ALA A 213 -16.47 3.44 12.74
CA ALA A 213 -16.23 4.86 12.50
C ALA A 213 -15.45 5.11 11.21
N LEU A 214 -15.91 6.08 10.43
CA LEU A 214 -15.21 6.64 9.28
C LEU A 214 -14.78 8.07 9.58
N PHE A 215 -13.49 8.36 9.49
CA PHE A 215 -12.91 9.69 9.57
C PHE A 215 -12.53 10.15 8.17
N MET A 216 -13.18 11.21 7.69
CA MET A 216 -13.04 11.68 6.32
C MET A 216 -12.60 13.14 6.30
N THR A 217 -11.65 13.50 5.44
CA THR A 217 -11.27 14.90 5.21
C THR A 217 -10.73 15.11 3.81
N GLY A 218 -10.50 16.35 3.41
CA GLY A 218 -9.85 16.70 2.14
C GLY A 218 -8.32 16.85 2.27
N SER A 219 -7.58 16.56 1.20
CA SER A 219 -6.10 16.69 1.20
C SER A 219 -5.63 18.13 1.39
N ASP A 220 -6.44 19.12 0.97
CA ASP A 220 -6.17 20.54 1.07
C ASP A 220 -6.79 21.22 2.31
N ASP A 221 -7.46 20.47 3.19
CA ASP A 221 -8.01 21.03 4.44
C ASP A 221 -6.91 21.31 5.47
N ARG A 222 -6.54 22.59 5.58
CA ARG A 222 -5.51 23.06 6.53
C ARG A 222 -5.97 23.01 7.99
N ASN A 223 -7.26 23.10 8.27
CA ASN A 223 -7.77 23.17 9.64
C ASN A 223 -8.04 21.78 10.22
N SER A 224 -8.44 20.84 9.35
CA SER A 224 -8.76 19.46 9.70
C SER A 224 -7.98 18.49 8.80
N SER A 225 -6.66 18.41 9.05
CA SER A 225 -5.73 17.79 8.09
C SER A 225 -5.89 16.26 7.97
N PRO A 226 -5.42 15.66 6.86
CA PRO A 226 -5.36 14.20 6.70
C PRO A 226 -4.72 13.47 7.88
N ALA A 227 -3.68 14.06 8.48
CA ALA A 227 -3.01 13.51 9.64
C ALA A 227 -3.92 13.41 10.88
N MET A 228 -4.83 14.39 11.07
CA MET A 228 -5.81 14.37 12.16
C MET A 228 -6.81 13.22 11.97
N SER A 229 -7.39 13.08 10.78
CA SER A 229 -8.31 11.98 10.45
C SER A 229 -7.64 10.61 10.59
N ALA A 230 -6.40 10.47 10.12
CA ALA A 230 -5.63 9.24 10.26
C ALA A 230 -5.33 8.90 11.73
N ALA A 231 -5.03 9.91 12.56
CA ALA A 231 -4.78 9.72 13.99
C ALA A 231 -6.06 9.24 14.72
N MET A 232 -7.20 9.88 14.46
CA MET A 232 -8.48 9.43 15.04
C MET A 232 -8.84 8.01 14.61
N ALA A 233 -8.67 7.67 13.32
CA ALA A 233 -8.93 6.33 12.81
C ALA A 233 -8.07 5.25 13.45
N ARG A 234 -6.79 5.55 13.77
CA ARG A 234 -5.91 4.62 14.48
C ARG A 234 -6.32 4.38 15.94
N LEU A 235 -6.89 5.40 16.59
CA LEU A 235 -7.32 5.30 17.98
C LEU A 235 -8.66 4.56 18.12
N ALA A 236 -9.57 4.71 17.15
CA ALA A 236 -10.85 4.02 17.17
C ALA A 236 -10.70 2.52 16.81
N PRO A 237 -11.24 1.58 17.60
CA PRO A 237 -11.07 0.13 17.38
C PRO A 237 -11.53 -0.36 15.99
N ARG A 238 -12.55 0.29 15.44
CA ARG A 238 -13.12 0.03 14.10
C ARG A 238 -13.05 1.28 13.22
N GLY A 239 -11.98 2.05 13.37
CA GLY A 239 -11.75 3.29 12.65
C GLY A 239 -11.23 3.07 11.22
N ARG A 240 -11.77 3.82 10.27
CA ARG A 240 -11.28 3.94 8.89
C ARG A 240 -10.97 5.40 8.59
N CYS A 241 -9.95 5.64 7.78
CA CYS A 241 -9.61 6.98 7.30
C CYS A 241 -9.80 7.06 5.78
N VAL A 242 -10.45 8.11 5.30
CA VAL A 242 -10.56 8.44 3.87
C VAL A 242 -10.12 9.89 3.66
N VAL A 243 -9.26 10.11 2.67
CA VAL A 243 -8.81 11.45 2.28
C VAL A 243 -9.28 11.70 0.85
N LEU A 244 -10.00 12.79 0.63
CA LEU A 244 -10.47 13.19 -0.70
C LEU A 244 -9.47 14.17 -1.31
N GLU A 245 -8.90 13.80 -2.46
CA GLU A 245 -7.85 14.58 -3.12
C GLU A 245 -8.39 15.92 -3.65
N GLY A 246 -7.67 17.01 -3.43
CA GLY A 246 -8.03 18.37 -3.83
C GLY A 246 -9.16 19.01 -3.01
N GLU A 247 -9.84 18.24 -2.16
CA GLU A 247 -10.95 18.73 -1.35
C GLU A 247 -10.48 19.57 -0.17
N ARG A 248 -11.34 20.50 0.24
CA ARG A 248 -11.11 21.44 1.34
C ARG A 248 -12.16 21.25 2.44
N HIS A 249 -12.33 22.27 3.28
CA HIS A 249 -13.16 22.17 4.48
C HIS A 249 -14.64 21.91 4.20
N MET A 250 -15.18 22.45 3.10
CA MET A 250 -16.61 22.33 2.76
C MET A 250 -16.88 21.22 1.74
N MET A 251 -16.12 20.11 1.80
CA MET A 251 -16.21 19.01 0.82
C MET A 251 -17.64 18.44 0.66
N ALA A 252 -18.46 18.45 1.72
CA ALA A 252 -19.85 18.01 1.66
C ALA A 252 -20.71 18.85 0.68
N VAL A 253 -20.40 20.14 0.52
CA VAL A 253 -21.12 21.04 -0.40
C VAL A 253 -20.34 21.24 -1.71
N ALA A 254 -19.01 21.18 -1.66
CA ALA A 254 -18.15 21.34 -2.83
C ALA A 254 -18.23 20.14 -3.79
N SER A 255 -18.26 18.92 -3.24
CA SER A 255 -18.29 17.67 -4.00
C SER A 255 -19.32 16.68 -3.40
N PRO A 256 -20.61 17.04 -3.44
CA PRO A 256 -21.66 16.32 -2.74
C PRO A 256 -21.79 14.86 -3.21
N ASP A 257 -21.63 14.58 -4.50
CA ASP A 257 -21.72 13.21 -5.04
C ASP A 257 -20.61 12.32 -4.49
N VAL A 258 -19.37 12.83 -4.44
CA VAL A 258 -18.20 12.09 -3.97
C VAL A 258 -18.33 11.79 -2.48
N VAL A 259 -18.68 12.79 -1.68
CA VAL A 259 -18.85 12.64 -0.23
C VAL A 259 -20.02 11.71 0.09
N THR A 260 -21.16 11.89 -0.57
CA THR A 260 -22.34 11.06 -0.33
C THR A 260 -22.09 9.61 -0.71
N ARG A 261 -21.40 9.35 -1.82
CA ARG A 261 -21.01 7.99 -2.20
C ARG A 261 -20.19 7.31 -1.10
N ARG A 262 -19.22 8.01 -0.50
CA ARG A 262 -18.41 7.45 0.60
C ARG A 262 -19.21 7.22 1.87
N ILE A 263 -20.18 8.08 2.17
CA ILE A 263 -21.15 7.87 3.27
C ILE A 263 -21.97 6.61 3.01
N VAL A 264 -22.57 6.49 1.82
CA VAL A 264 -23.40 5.34 1.43
C VAL A 264 -22.60 4.04 1.43
N ASP A 265 -21.42 4.01 0.80
CA ASP A 265 -20.54 2.84 0.77
C ASP A 265 -20.25 2.35 2.21
N PHE A 266 -20.05 3.29 3.14
CA PHE A 266 -19.79 2.96 4.54
C PHE A 266 -21.04 2.45 5.27
N LEU A 267 -22.19 3.08 5.07
CA LEU A 267 -23.48 2.63 5.62
C LEU A 267 -23.80 1.20 5.17
N GLU A 268 -23.72 0.94 3.87
CA GLU A 268 -24.00 -0.37 3.28
C GLU A 268 -23.03 -1.45 3.78
N SER A 269 -21.75 -1.11 3.96
CA SER A 269 -20.76 -2.05 4.50
C SER A 269 -21.04 -2.47 5.94
N ASN A 270 -21.84 -1.71 6.68
CA ASN A 270 -22.14 -1.94 8.09
C ASN A 270 -23.59 -2.39 8.35
N ASP A 271 -24.49 -2.27 7.38
CA ASP A 271 -25.93 -2.56 7.55
C ASP A 271 -26.29 -4.05 7.54
N GLY A 272 -25.33 -4.99 7.46
CA GLY A 272 -25.53 -6.42 7.75
C GLY A 272 -26.53 -7.18 6.85
N ALA A 273 -27.18 -6.51 5.90
CA ALA A 273 -28.21 -7.07 5.03
C ALA A 273 -27.80 -6.99 3.56
N SER A 274 -27.46 -8.17 3.02
CA SER A 274 -27.52 -8.54 1.60
C SER A 274 -26.45 -8.03 0.61
N THR A 275 -25.53 -8.96 0.33
CA THR A 275 -25.10 -9.44 -1.01
C THR A 275 -24.21 -8.60 -1.94
N SER A 276 -23.09 -9.25 -2.29
CA SER A 276 -22.17 -9.00 -3.41
C SER A 276 -21.05 -7.97 -3.18
N ALA A 277 -20.08 -8.39 -2.37
CA ALA A 277 -18.78 -7.74 -2.31
C ALA A 277 -18.09 -7.76 -3.69
N ARG A 278 -18.04 -6.60 -4.34
CA ARG A 278 -16.92 -6.21 -5.21
C ARG A 278 -16.24 -5.03 -4.53
N PRO A 279 -14.95 -5.09 -4.17
CA PRO A 279 -14.28 -3.92 -3.62
C PRO A 279 -14.09 -2.89 -4.75
N ALA A 280 -14.49 -1.64 -4.48
CA ALA A 280 -14.16 -0.51 -5.33
C ALA A 280 -12.66 -0.19 -5.17
N MET A 281 -11.93 -0.21 -6.29
CA MET A 281 -10.54 0.25 -6.36
C MET A 281 -10.46 1.77 -6.14
N ASP A 282 -9.46 2.22 -5.38
CA ASP A 282 -9.08 3.61 -5.22
C ASP A 282 -8.76 4.24 -6.59
N THR A 283 -9.53 5.26 -7.01
CA THR A 283 -9.16 6.11 -8.15
C THR A 283 -8.15 7.16 -7.72
N ALA A 284 -6.95 6.65 -7.46
CA ALA A 284 -5.62 7.29 -7.54
C ALA A 284 -4.51 6.22 -7.50
N PHE A 285 -4.87 4.93 -7.34
CA PHE A 285 -3.94 3.82 -7.30
C PHE A 285 -3.99 3.07 -8.62
N ASP A 286 -3.00 3.29 -9.50
CA ASP A 286 -2.83 2.46 -10.69
C ASP A 286 -2.42 1.05 -10.23
N ALA A 287 -3.42 0.17 -10.07
CA ALA A 287 -3.20 -1.23 -9.72
C ALA A 287 -2.28 -1.96 -10.72
N GLY A 288 -2.23 -1.50 -11.96
CA GLY A 288 -1.27 -1.96 -12.96
C GLY A 288 0.15 -1.52 -12.62
N GLU A 289 0.36 -0.26 -12.27
CA GLU A 289 1.67 0.26 -11.81
C GLU A 289 2.13 -0.38 -10.52
N PHE A 290 1.23 -0.52 -9.54
CA PHE A 290 1.52 -1.22 -8.30
C PHE A 290 1.92 -2.67 -8.55
N ARG A 291 1.20 -3.39 -9.43
CA ARG A 291 1.58 -4.75 -9.81
C ARG A 291 2.94 -4.79 -10.52
N ARG A 292 3.25 -3.82 -11.37
CA ARG A 292 4.57 -3.69 -12.02
C ARG A 292 5.68 -3.41 -10.98
N ALA A 293 5.41 -2.57 -9.99
CA ALA A 293 6.33 -2.25 -8.90
C ALA A 293 6.61 -3.49 -8.04
N LEU A 294 5.56 -4.22 -7.60
CA LEU A 294 5.70 -5.48 -6.88
C LEU A 294 6.47 -6.53 -7.69
N GLY A 295 6.21 -6.60 -9.00
CA GLY A 295 6.91 -7.50 -9.91
C GLY A 295 8.41 -7.21 -10.06
N SER A 296 8.92 -6.08 -9.56
CA SER A 296 10.36 -5.78 -9.60
C SER A 296 11.17 -6.56 -8.56
N PHE A 297 10.52 -7.17 -7.58
CA PHE A 297 11.18 -8.08 -6.64
C PHE A 297 11.32 -9.47 -7.26
N LEU A 298 12.57 -9.94 -7.44
CA LEU A 298 12.85 -11.28 -7.93
C LEU A 298 12.43 -12.31 -6.88
N THR A 299 11.70 -13.33 -7.31
CA THR A 299 11.18 -14.40 -6.45
C THR A 299 11.47 -15.76 -7.05
N GLY A 300 11.58 -16.80 -6.23
CA GLY A 300 11.41 -18.17 -6.69
C GLY A 300 9.94 -18.48 -6.97
N VAL A 301 9.68 -19.53 -7.75
CA VAL A 301 8.33 -20.03 -8.02
C VAL A 301 8.06 -21.25 -7.14
N THR A 302 6.89 -21.28 -6.51
CA THR A 302 6.44 -22.42 -5.70
C THR A 302 5.10 -22.96 -6.19
N ILE A 303 4.84 -24.23 -5.95
CA ILE A 303 3.49 -24.80 -5.95
C ILE A 303 3.13 -25.18 -4.53
N VAL A 304 2.05 -24.57 -4.04
CA VAL A 304 1.48 -24.87 -2.73
C VAL A 304 0.41 -25.94 -2.91
N THR A 305 0.44 -26.96 -2.07
CA THR A 305 -0.43 -28.14 -2.18
C THR A 305 -1.10 -28.46 -0.84
N ALA A 306 -2.32 -29.00 -0.90
CA ALA A 306 -3.07 -29.51 0.25
C ALA A 306 -4.03 -30.61 -0.23
N ILE A 307 -4.64 -31.32 0.72
CA ILE A 307 -5.71 -32.28 0.44
C ILE A 307 -7.04 -31.70 0.90
N GLY A 308 -8.04 -31.77 0.03
CA GLY A 308 -9.41 -31.35 0.33
C GLY A 308 -10.14 -32.30 1.27
N PRO A 309 -11.33 -31.90 1.77
CA PRO A 309 -12.09 -32.69 2.73
C PRO A 309 -12.56 -34.05 2.17
N GLU A 310 -12.65 -34.20 0.84
CA GLU A 310 -13.03 -35.44 0.17
C GLU A 310 -11.81 -36.27 -0.26
N GLY A 311 -10.59 -35.87 0.17
CA GLY A 311 -9.35 -36.55 -0.16
C GLY A 311 -8.75 -36.12 -1.51
N GLU A 312 -9.31 -35.12 -2.17
CA GLU A 312 -8.85 -34.69 -3.48
C GLU A 312 -7.65 -33.72 -3.39
N PRO A 313 -6.60 -33.89 -4.21
CA PRO A 313 -5.43 -33.02 -4.15
C PRO A 313 -5.73 -31.65 -4.75
N ARG A 314 -5.33 -30.59 -4.04
CA ARG A 314 -5.46 -29.20 -4.47
C ARG A 314 -4.11 -28.52 -4.49
N GLY A 315 -3.88 -27.69 -5.50
CA GLY A 315 -2.66 -26.91 -5.59
C GLY A 315 -2.77 -25.66 -6.44
N PHE A 316 -1.90 -24.71 -6.14
CA PHE A 316 -1.78 -23.46 -6.89
C PHE A 316 -0.32 -22.99 -6.94
N THR A 317 0.04 -22.33 -8.03
CA THR A 317 1.33 -21.67 -8.15
C THR A 317 1.31 -20.37 -7.37
N ALA A 318 2.37 -20.12 -6.60
CA ALA A 318 2.59 -18.89 -5.86
C ALA A 318 4.06 -18.49 -5.92
N ASN A 319 4.32 -17.19 -6.01
CA ASN A 319 5.65 -16.61 -5.84
C ASN A 319 5.70 -15.64 -4.64
N SER A 320 4.63 -15.56 -3.87
CA SER A 320 4.46 -14.79 -2.62
C SER A 320 4.92 -15.57 -1.38
N PHE A 321 6.00 -16.34 -1.52
CA PHE A 321 6.58 -17.16 -0.46
C PHE A 321 7.63 -16.36 0.35
N THR A 322 7.70 -16.60 1.66
CA THR A 322 8.74 -16.01 2.52
C THR A 322 9.05 -16.93 3.71
N SER A 323 10.35 -17.06 4.05
CA SER A 323 10.80 -17.64 5.31
C SER A 323 10.57 -16.64 6.45
N VAL A 324 9.94 -17.05 7.55
CA VAL A 324 9.50 -16.13 8.61
C VAL A 324 10.35 -16.24 9.86
N SER A 325 10.59 -17.46 10.33
CA SER A 325 11.29 -17.70 11.59
C SER A 325 12.06 -19.02 11.51
N LEU A 326 13.20 -19.07 12.20
CA LEU A 326 13.97 -20.30 12.40
C LEU A 326 13.54 -21.05 13.68
N ASP A 327 13.16 -20.33 14.74
CA ASP A 327 12.68 -20.91 16.00
C ASP A 327 11.46 -20.14 16.55
N PRO A 328 10.24 -20.70 16.46
CA PRO A 328 9.91 -21.94 15.76
C PRO A 328 10.09 -21.81 14.24
N PRO A 329 10.26 -22.93 13.49
CA PRO A 329 10.47 -22.89 12.04
C PRO A 329 9.17 -22.55 11.33
N LEU A 330 9.05 -21.29 10.87
CA LEU A 330 7.84 -20.75 10.24
C LEU A 330 8.12 -20.26 8.82
N VAL A 331 7.18 -20.52 7.93
CA VAL A 331 7.13 -20.02 6.55
C VAL A 331 5.76 -19.41 6.28
N LEU A 332 5.65 -18.52 5.30
CA LEU A 332 4.37 -18.00 4.84
C LEU A 332 4.22 -18.04 3.32
N VAL A 333 2.97 -18.14 2.87
CA VAL A 333 2.58 -17.97 1.47
C VAL A 333 1.20 -17.35 1.35
N CYS A 334 0.98 -16.51 0.33
CA CYS A 334 -0.32 -15.86 0.13
C CYS A 334 -1.14 -16.55 -0.96
N ILE A 335 -2.41 -16.84 -0.68
CA ILE A 335 -3.39 -17.34 -1.64
C ILE A 335 -4.45 -16.28 -1.93
N ALA A 336 -4.79 -16.06 -3.20
CA ALA A 336 -5.86 -15.15 -3.57
C ALA A 336 -7.23 -15.71 -3.13
N LYS A 337 -8.09 -14.89 -2.52
CA LYS A 337 -9.45 -15.30 -2.09
C LYS A 337 -10.33 -15.80 -3.26
N LYS A 338 -10.02 -15.35 -4.48
CA LYS A 338 -10.68 -15.78 -5.72
C LYS A 338 -10.14 -17.09 -6.32
N ALA A 339 -9.07 -17.66 -5.77
CA ALA A 339 -8.49 -18.89 -6.28
C ALA A 339 -9.46 -20.06 -6.01
N LEU A 340 -9.63 -20.96 -6.98
CA LEU A 340 -10.54 -22.11 -6.86
C LEU A 340 -10.20 -23.00 -5.64
N GLY A 341 -8.92 -23.07 -5.26
CA GLY A 341 -8.46 -23.83 -4.11
C GLY A 341 -8.63 -23.13 -2.76
N HIS A 342 -8.99 -21.83 -2.72
CA HIS A 342 -9.03 -21.04 -1.47
C HIS A 342 -9.90 -21.67 -0.36
N PRO A 343 -11.12 -22.19 -0.63
CA PRO A 343 -11.93 -22.85 0.40
C PRO A 343 -11.24 -24.05 1.04
N VAL A 344 -10.42 -24.79 0.28
CA VAL A 344 -9.65 -25.93 0.79
C VAL A 344 -8.50 -25.44 1.66
N PHE A 345 -7.67 -24.51 1.18
CA PHE A 345 -6.53 -24.01 1.95
C PHE A 345 -6.93 -23.24 3.22
N SER A 346 -8.09 -22.59 3.23
CA SER A 346 -8.61 -21.86 4.40
C SER A 346 -9.17 -22.76 5.49
N THR A 347 -9.47 -24.02 5.19
CA THR A 347 -10.01 -25.00 6.14
C THR A 347 -9.04 -26.16 6.42
N SER A 348 -7.98 -26.31 5.61
CA SER A 348 -6.95 -27.34 5.77
C SER A 348 -6.10 -27.10 7.01
N LYS A 349 -5.76 -28.18 7.70
CA LYS A 349 -4.86 -28.16 8.87
C LYS A 349 -3.38 -28.25 8.50
N CYS A 350 -3.07 -28.64 7.27
CA CYS A 350 -1.73 -28.80 6.76
C CYS A 350 -1.67 -28.40 5.29
N PHE A 351 -0.48 -28.03 4.85
CA PHE A 351 -0.17 -27.73 3.45
C PHE A 351 1.32 -27.95 3.21
N ALA A 352 1.71 -28.13 1.96
CA ALA A 352 3.11 -28.18 1.56
C ALA A 352 3.48 -27.08 0.58
N ILE A 353 4.73 -26.65 0.63
CA ILE A 353 5.32 -25.68 -0.29
C ILE A 353 6.41 -26.40 -1.09
N ASN A 354 6.26 -26.42 -2.42
CA ASN A 354 7.19 -27.07 -3.33
C ASN A 354 7.88 -25.99 -4.17
N VAL A 355 9.15 -25.68 -3.86
CA VAL A 355 9.97 -24.72 -4.59
C VAL A 355 10.42 -25.35 -5.91
N LEU A 356 10.02 -24.76 -7.03
CA LEU A 356 10.16 -25.38 -8.34
C LEU A 356 11.58 -25.25 -8.89
N SER A 357 12.00 -26.26 -9.64
CA SER A 357 13.19 -26.20 -10.49
C SER A 357 12.88 -25.60 -11.87
N GLU A 358 13.92 -25.18 -12.60
CA GLU A 358 13.77 -24.62 -13.96
C GLU A 358 12.99 -25.54 -14.91
N GLU A 359 13.18 -26.86 -14.80
CA GLU A 359 12.50 -27.89 -15.59
C GLU A 359 10.99 -27.93 -15.34
N GLN A 360 10.55 -27.46 -14.17
CA GLN A 360 9.15 -27.47 -13.74
C GLN A 360 8.37 -26.21 -14.20
N ARG A 361 8.89 -25.45 -15.16
CA ARG A 361 8.18 -24.30 -15.77
C ARG A 361 6.79 -24.68 -16.31
N ALA A 362 6.66 -25.85 -16.93
CA ALA A 362 5.37 -26.33 -17.43
C ALA A 362 4.36 -26.56 -16.30
N ALA A 363 4.81 -27.19 -15.19
CA ALA A 363 4.00 -27.43 -14.01
C ALA A 363 3.50 -26.11 -13.39
N SER A 364 4.38 -25.11 -13.27
CA SER A 364 4.01 -23.77 -12.81
C SER A 364 2.83 -23.19 -13.61
N GLY A 365 2.86 -23.32 -14.94
CA GLY A 365 1.77 -22.87 -15.82
C GLY A 365 0.45 -23.62 -15.58
N VAL A 366 0.51 -24.94 -15.44
CA VAL A 366 -0.68 -25.77 -15.16
C VAL A 366 -1.30 -25.41 -13.81
N PHE A 367 -0.48 -25.27 -12.77
CA PHE A 367 -0.95 -24.98 -11.42
C PHE A 367 -1.43 -23.53 -11.24
N ALA A 368 -0.97 -22.59 -12.07
CA ALA A 368 -1.51 -21.23 -12.17
C ALA A 368 -2.84 -21.16 -12.95
N SER A 369 -3.14 -22.16 -13.78
CA SER A 369 -4.34 -22.21 -14.62
C SER A 369 -5.61 -22.63 -13.84
N LYS A 370 -6.75 -22.62 -14.55
CA LYS A 370 -8.04 -23.14 -14.06
C LYS A 370 -8.28 -24.62 -14.41
N SER A 371 -7.25 -25.36 -14.84
CA SER A 371 -7.39 -26.81 -15.09
C SER A 371 -7.94 -27.53 -13.86
N GLN A 372 -8.87 -28.45 -14.07
CA GLN A 372 -9.42 -29.29 -13.00
C GLN A 372 -8.48 -30.44 -12.64
N ASP A 373 -7.75 -30.96 -13.63
CA ASP A 373 -6.78 -32.03 -13.44
C ASP A 373 -5.36 -31.48 -13.52
N LYS A 374 -4.88 -30.92 -12.41
CA LYS A 374 -3.54 -30.33 -12.31
C LYS A 374 -2.48 -31.36 -11.92
N PHE A 375 -2.86 -32.33 -11.10
CA PHE A 375 -1.95 -33.29 -10.50
C PHE A 375 -1.57 -34.44 -11.44
N SER A 376 -2.24 -34.61 -12.58
CA SER A 376 -1.77 -35.51 -13.65
C SER A 376 -0.55 -34.97 -14.40
N ALA A 377 -0.27 -33.67 -14.31
CA ALA A 377 0.87 -33.02 -14.97
C ALA A 377 2.19 -33.13 -14.19
N VAL A 378 2.18 -33.72 -12.99
CA VAL A 378 3.33 -33.81 -12.09
C VAL A 378 3.36 -35.14 -11.36
N GLU A 379 4.54 -35.66 -11.09
CA GLU A 379 4.72 -36.76 -10.14
C GLU A 379 4.73 -36.22 -8.70
N TRP A 380 4.03 -36.89 -7.79
CA TRP A 380 3.92 -36.45 -6.40
C TRP A 380 3.70 -37.62 -5.45
N ARG A 381 3.98 -37.38 -4.17
CA ARG A 381 3.76 -38.33 -3.07
C ARG A 381 3.19 -37.62 -1.84
N PHE A 382 2.64 -38.35 -0.89
CA PHE A 382 2.25 -37.77 0.40
C PHE A 382 3.49 -37.44 1.24
N GLY A 383 3.47 -36.25 1.86
CA GLY A 383 4.34 -35.89 2.98
C GLY A 383 3.79 -36.42 4.31
N PRO A 384 4.58 -36.38 5.39
CA PRO A 384 4.17 -36.81 6.73
C PRO A 384 2.88 -36.16 7.27
N THR A 385 2.61 -34.90 6.95
CA THR A 385 1.36 -34.22 7.37
C THR A 385 0.15 -34.63 6.53
N GLY A 386 0.38 -35.36 5.43
CA GLY A 386 -0.63 -35.72 4.43
C GLY A 386 -0.71 -34.78 3.24
N SER A 387 0.13 -33.74 3.14
CA SER A 387 0.14 -32.82 1.99
C SER A 387 0.96 -33.36 0.80
N PRO A 388 0.57 -33.11 -0.47
CA PRO A 388 1.34 -33.56 -1.64
C PRO A 388 2.72 -32.90 -1.78
N LEU A 389 3.79 -33.69 -1.84
CA LEU A 389 5.14 -33.25 -2.18
C LEU A 389 5.44 -33.60 -3.64
N LEU A 390 5.83 -32.61 -4.44
CA LEU A 390 6.08 -32.76 -5.87
C LEU A 390 7.51 -33.26 -6.11
N ALA A 391 7.67 -34.25 -6.97
CA ALA A 391 8.99 -34.72 -7.40
C ALA A 391 9.68 -33.68 -8.30
N GLY A 392 11.00 -33.58 -8.20
CA GLY A 392 11.81 -32.64 -8.99
C GLY A 392 11.84 -31.20 -8.47
N SER A 393 11.13 -30.90 -7.38
CA SER A 393 11.24 -29.60 -6.69
C SER A 393 12.60 -29.43 -6.02
N VAL A 394 13.15 -28.22 -6.09
CA VAL A 394 14.46 -27.88 -5.51
C VAL A 394 14.41 -27.97 -3.99
N ALA A 395 13.29 -27.57 -3.40
CA ALA A 395 13.02 -27.73 -1.98
C ALA A 395 11.54 -28.01 -1.74
N THR A 396 11.26 -28.75 -0.67
CA THR A 396 9.90 -29.02 -0.21
C THR A 396 9.78 -28.73 1.27
N PHE A 397 8.69 -28.11 1.71
CA PHE A 397 8.38 -27.88 3.11
C PHE A 397 6.99 -28.41 3.42
N ASP A 398 6.91 -29.42 4.29
CA ASP A 398 5.65 -29.99 4.76
C ASP A 398 5.24 -29.33 6.08
N CYS A 399 4.08 -28.69 6.12
CA CYS A 399 3.72 -27.74 7.16
C CYS A 399 2.37 -28.05 7.83
N ASP A 400 2.31 -27.81 9.14
CA ASP A 400 1.03 -27.59 9.82
C ASP A 400 0.61 -26.13 9.64
N MET A 401 -0.70 -25.89 9.50
CA MET A 401 -1.28 -24.55 9.50
C MET A 401 -1.17 -23.96 10.90
N GLU A 402 -0.27 -22.98 11.07
CA GLU A 402 -0.09 -22.24 12.33
C GLU A 402 -1.14 -21.13 12.44
N GLN A 403 -1.30 -20.34 11.36
CA GLN A 403 -2.22 -19.21 11.36
C GLN A 403 -2.69 -18.89 9.94
N LEU A 404 -3.99 -18.57 9.82
CA LEU A 404 -4.59 -17.98 8.63
C LEU A 404 -4.88 -16.51 8.91
N VAL A 405 -4.24 -15.59 8.18
CA VAL A 405 -4.44 -14.15 8.35
C VAL A 405 -5.19 -13.57 7.16
N ASP A 406 -6.21 -12.78 7.44
CA ASP A 406 -6.95 -12.03 6.41
C ASP A 406 -6.14 -10.82 5.94
N ALA A 407 -5.83 -10.73 4.64
CA ALA A 407 -4.97 -9.68 4.09
C ALA A 407 -5.48 -9.17 2.73
N GLY A 408 -6.49 -8.31 2.77
CA GLY A 408 -7.03 -7.69 1.56
C GLY A 408 -7.70 -8.70 0.62
N ASP A 409 -7.26 -8.78 -0.63
CA ASP A 409 -7.76 -9.76 -1.61
C ASP A 409 -7.08 -11.15 -1.53
N HIS A 410 -6.17 -11.32 -0.57
CA HIS A 410 -5.49 -12.59 -0.28
C HIS A 410 -5.72 -13.04 1.18
N SER A 411 -5.41 -14.30 1.42
CA SER A 411 -5.20 -14.84 2.77
C SER A 411 -3.74 -15.25 2.89
N ILE A 412 -3.11 -14.93 4.03
CA ILE A 412 -1.74 -15.36 4.35
C ILE A 412 -1.83 -16.67 5.11
N LEU A 413 -1.22 -17.71 4.56
CA LEU A 413 -1.04 -19.00 5.22
C LEU A 413 0.31 -18.94 5.93
N ILE A 414 0.33 -19.02 7.26
CA ILE A 414 1.56 -19.19 8.05
C ILE A 414 1.63 -20.65 8.45
N GLY A 415 2.69 -21.32 8.01
CA GLY A 415 2.92 -22.74 8.23
C GLY A 415 4.09 -22.98 9.17
N ARG A 416 3.93 -23.90 10.12
CA ARG A 416 5.03 -24.44 10.91
C ARG A 416 5.60 -25.66 10.22
N VAL A 417 6.87 -25.59 9.84
CA VAL A 417 7.55 -26.65 9.09
C VAL A 417 7.75 -27.87 9.99
N ARG A 418 7.31 -29.04 9.53
CA ARG A 418 7.46 -30.33 10.20
C ARG A 418 8.53 -31.19 9.56
N GLU A 419 8.57 -31.20 8.23
CA GLU A 419 9.60 -31.88 7.45
C GLU A 419 9.99 -31.00 6.26
N PHE A 420 11.25 -31.07 5.84
CA PHE A 420 11.72 -30.41 4.64
C PHE A 420 12.76 -31.24 3.92
N SER A 421 12.93 -30.99 2.62
CA SER A 421 14.00 -31.58 1.81
C SER A 421 14.50 -30.55 0.80
N HIS A 422 15.73 -30.72 0.31
CA HIS A 422 16.27 -29.90 -0.77
C HIS A 422 17.29 -30.68 -1.61
N ASN A 423 17.58 -30.17 -2.82
CA ASN A 423 18.63 -30.67 -3.70
C ASN A 423 19.42 -29.51 -4.34
N SER A 424 20.28 -29.83 -5.31
CA SER A 424 21.17 -28.87 -5.99
C SER A 424 20.67 -28.40 -7.36
N SER A 425 19.43 -28.72 -7.75
CA SER A 425 18.85 -28.26 -9.01
C SER A 425 18.62 -26.75 -9.00
N GLN A 426 18.68 -26.11 -10.17
CA GLN A 426 18.48 -24.67 -10.29
C GLN A 426 16.99 -24.30 -10.08
N PRO A 427 16.68 -23.29 -9.24
CA PRO A 427 15.31 -22.90 -8.98
C PRO A 427 14.73 -22.08 -10.12
N LEU A 428 13.44 -22.27 -10.40
CA LEU A 428 12.72 -21.40 -11.33
C LEU A 428 12.48 -20.04 -10.67
N GLY A 429 13.00 -18.97 -11.27
CA GLY A 429 12.76 -17.61 -10.83
C GLY A 429 11.62 -16.93 -11.59
N TYR A 430 11.14 -15.82 -11.03
CA TYR A 430 10.09 -15.00 -11.61
C TYR A 430 10.32 -13.53 -11.25
N CYS A 431 10.36 -12.68 -12.28
CA CYS A 431 10.55 -11.23 -12.15
C CYS A 431 9.84 -10.51 -13.30
N ARG A 432 9.22 -9.37 -13.00
CA ARG A 432 8.52 -8.49 -13.94
C ARG A 432 7.52 -9.21 -14.85
N GLY A 433 6.87 -10.25 -14.31
CA GLY A 433 5.86 -11.04 -15.05
C GLY A 433 6.42 -12.09 -15.99
N ALA A 434 7.73 -12.35 -15.95
CA ALA A 434 8.40 -13.36 -16.75
C ALA A 434 9.11 -14.38 -15.87
N TYR A 435 9.18 -15.63 -16.36
CA TYR A 435 10.08 -16.62 -15.78
C TYR A 435 11.51 -16.18 -16.04
N VAL A 436 12.30 -16.20 -14.98
CA VAL A 436 13.72 -15.91 -14.97
C VAL A 436 14.36 -17.20 -14.50
N SER A 437 15.00 -17.92 -15.39
CA SER A 437 15.99 -18.90 -14.93
C SER A 437 17.13 -18.10 -14.29
N PRO A 438 17.54 -18.32 -13.04
CA PRO A 438 18.84 -17.86 -12.55
C PRO A 438 19.96 -18.47 -13.39
N GLY A 439 19.71 -19.64 -14.00
CA GLY A 439 20.36 -20.10 -15.21
C GLY A 439 19.84 -19.38 -16.46
N LEU A 440 19.67 -18.05 -16.44
CA LEU A 440 19.45 -17.25 -17.64
C LEU A 440 20.77 -17.30 -18.38
N SER A 441 20.80 -18.36 -19.17
CA SER A 441 21.82 -18.73 -20.09
C SER A 441 22.22 -17.48 -20.85
N GLN A 442 23.52 -17.24 -20.89
CA GLN A 442 24.30 -17.35 -22.11
C GLN A 442 23.56 -17.20 -23.47
N GLU A 443 22.40 -17.82 -23.68
CA GLU A 443 21.59 -17.76 -24.91
C GLU A 443 20.72 -16.49 -25.02
N ALA A 444 20.24 -15.92 -23.91
CA ALA A 444 19.47 -14.65 -23.95
C ALA A 444 20.35 -13.44 -24.33
N LEU A 445 21.64 -13.49 -23.98
CA LEU A 445 22.65 -12.50 -24.40
C LEU A 445 23.27 -12.82 -25.78
N ALA A 446 23.11 -14.03 -26.30
CA ALA A 446 23.43 -14.35 -27.70
C ALA A 446 22.45 -13.69 -28.70
N ALA A 447 21.27 -13.27 -28.23
CA ALA A 447 20.27 -12.54 -29.00
C ALA A 447 20.35 -11.00 -28.88
N ALA A 448 21.38 -10.48 -28.21
CA ALA A 448 21.56 -9.05 -27.94
C ALA A 448 22.11 -8.26 -29.16
N PRO A 449 22.06 -6.91 -29.14
CA PRO A 449 22.48 -6.07 -30.27
C PRO A 449 23.93 -6.32 -30.73
N PRO A 450 24.26 -6.10 -32.01
CA PRO A 450 25.57 -6.42 -32.60
C PRO A 450 26.77 -5.68 -31.98
N ASP A 451 26.52 -4.64 -31.17
CA ASP A 451 27.54 -3.81 -30.53
C ASP A 451 27.72 -4.12 -29.03
N MET A 452 27.15 -5.20 -28.50
CA MET A 452 27.32 -5.57 -27.10
C MET A 452 28.67 -6.24 -26.82
N GLU A 453 29.37 -5.78 -25.79
CA GLU A 453 30.58 -6.43 -25.27
C GLU A 453 30.23 -7.30 -24.06
N VAL A 454 30.66 -8.56 -24.09
CA VAL A 454 30.49 -9.51 -22.99
C VAL A 454 31.86 -9.88 -22.45
N GLY A 455 32.09 -9.64 -21.17
CA GLY A 455 33.29 -10.03 -20.45
C GLY A 455 33.03 -10.95 -19.27
N ALA A 456 34.11 -11.45 -18.67
CA ALA A 456 34.03 -12.30 -17.48
C ALA A 456 35.16 -12.01 -16.49
N ILE A 457 34.79 -11.93 -15.21
CA ILE A 457 35.70 -12.03 -14.07
C ILE A 457 35.76 -13.51 -13.71
N LEU A 458 36.88 -14.16 -14.05
CA LEU A 458 37.07 -15.60 -13.87
C LEU A 458 38.04 -15.88 -12.74
N GLU A 459 37.56 -16.59 -11.72
CA GLU A 459 38.28 -16.84 -10.48
C GLU A 459 38.85 -18.25 -10.36
N ASP A 460 40.04 -18.34 -9.79
CA ASP A 460 40.69 -19.57 -9.34
C ASP A 460 41.43 -19.30 -8.01
N GLU A 461 40.94 -19.87 -6.91
CA GLU A 461 41.58 -19.80 -5.58
C GLU A 461 41.98 -18.36 -5.12
N GLY A 462 41.08 -17.38 -5.31
CA GLY A 462 41.36 -15.98 -4.91
C GLY A 462 42.23 -15.20 -5.91
N ARG A 463 42.44 -15.73 -7.11
CA ARG A 463 43.10 -15.07 -8.24
C ARG A 463 42.10 -14.86 -9.38
N VAL A 464 42.24 -13.77 -10.12
CA VAL A 464 41.43 -13.44 -11.29
C VAL A 464 42.25 -13.58 -12.57
N LEU A 465 41.64 -14.14 -13.60
CA LEU A 465 42.23 -14.30 -14.92
C LEU A 465 42.23 -12.99 -15.71
N PHE A 466 43.39 -12.65 -16.28
CA PHE A 466 43.60 -11.55 -17.21
C PHE A 466 44.36 -12.00 -18.45
N PHE A 467 44.19 -11.24 -19.54
CA PHE A 467 45.06 -11.24 -20.70
C PHE A 467 45.98 -10.03 -20.65
N GLU A 468 47.30 -10.27 -20.64
CA GLU A 468 48.33 -9.25 -20.71
C GLU A 468 48.62 -8.93 -22.17
N THR A 469 48.41 -7.69 -22.57
CA THR A 469 48.71 -7.20 -23.92
C THR A 469 50.22 -7.01 -24.10
N VAL A 470 50.67 -6.97 -25.36
CA VAL A 470 52.09 -6.74 -25.69
C VAL A 470 52.62 -5.39 -25.16
N ASP A 471 51.73 -4.43 -24.94
CA ASP A 471 52.05 -3.11 -24.41
C ASP A 471 51.99 -3.05 -22.86
N GLY A 472 51.82 -4.20 -22.20
CA GLY A 472 51.82 -4.32 -20.74
C GLY A 472 50.52 -3.90 -20.06
N PHE A 473 49.41 -3.82 -20.79
CA PHE A 473 48.08 -3.61 -20.21
C PHE A 473 47.42 -4.94 -19.83
N PHE A 474 46.53 -4.90 -18.84
CA PHE A 474 45.76 -6.06 -18.40
C PHE A 474 44.30 -5.89 -18.78
N GLU A 475 43.75 -6.90 -19.44
CA GLU A 475 42.37 -6.95 -19.89
C GLU A 475 41.66 -8.19 -19.33
N LEU A 476 40.40 -8.02 -18.94
CA LEU A 476 39.55 -9.18 -18.62
C LEU A 476 39.19 -9.92 -19.91
N PRO A 477 38.99 -11.24 -19.87
CA PRO A 477 38.45 -11.98 -21.00
C PRO A 477 37.13 -11.36 -21.46
N SER A 478 37.08 -10.90 -22.72
CA SER A 478 35.89 -10.28 -23.30
C SER A 478 35.77 -10.55 -24.81
N GLY A 479 34.58 -10.32 -25.35
CA GLY A 479 34.29 -10.43 -26.78
C GLY A 479 32.94 -9.80 -27.16
N ARG A 480 32.62 -9.78 -28.46
CA ARG A 480 31.34 -9.31 -28.99
C ARG A 480 30.26 -10.37 -28.74
N GLY A 481 29.43 -10.13 -27.74
CA GLY A 481 28.48 -11.12 -27.29
C GLY A 481 29.15 -12.35 -26.67
N LEU A 482 28.33 -13.28 -26.21
CA LEU A 482 28.83 -14.51 -25.62
C LEU A 482 29.27 -15.55 -26.66
N GLY A 483 28.51 -15.67 -27.76
CA GLY A 483 28.76 -16.52 -28.92
C GLY A 483 28.99 -18.01 -28.61
N THR A 484 29.75 -18.67 -29.48
CA THR A 484 30.11 -20.10 -29.39
C THR A 484 31.62 -20.26 -29.42
N PRO A 485 32.19 -21.41 -28.98
CA PRO A 485 33.64 -21.63 -29.03
C PRO A 485 34.28 -21.49 -30.42
N GLY A 486 33.50 -21.62 -31.51
CA GLY A 486 33.97 -21.42 -32.88
C GLY A 486 33.94 -19.95 -33.36
N ASP A 487 33.29 -19.04 -32.64
CA ASP A 487 33.23 -17.62 -32.98
C ASP A 487 34.36 -16.86 -32.26
N THR A 488 35.48 -16.67 -32.95
CA THR A 488 36.70 -16.05 -32.40
C THR A 488 36.52 -14.62 -31.91
N ARG A 489 35.43 -13.94 -32.28
CA ARG A 489 35.12 -12.58 -31.81
C ARG A 489 34.29 -12.57 -30.54
N SER A 490 33.74 -13.71 -30.12
CA SER A 490 32.91 -13.84 -28.93
C SER A 490 33.73 -14.20 -27.69
N LEU A 491 33.18 -13.97 -26.49
CA LEU A 491 33.84 -14.36 -25.23
C LEU A 491 34.20 -15.85 -25.21
N LYS A 492 33.27 -16.74 -25.62
CA LYS A 492 33.55 -18.20 -25.64
C LYS A 492 34.65 -18.57 -26.63
N GLY A 493 34.68 -17.94 -27.81
CA GLY A 493 35.74 -18.19 -28.78
C GLY A 493 37.09 -17.65 -28.33
N CYS A 494 37.12 -16.50 -27.65
CA CYS A 494 38.35 -15.93 -27.10
C CYS A 494 38.97 -16.83 -26.01
N LEU A 495 38.13 -17.38 -25.12
CA LEU A 495 38.55 -18.38 -24.14
C LEU A 495 39.02 -19.69 -24.80
N ALA A 496 38.27 -20.18 -25.79
CA ALA A 496 38.60 -21.41 -26.51
C ALA A 496 39.92 -21.31 -27.28
N ALA A 497 40.20 -20.16 -27.93
CA ALA A 497 41.43 -19.90 -28.66
C ALA A 497 42.69 -19.98 -27.77
N LYS A 498 42.54 -19.71 -26.46
CA LYS A 498 43.61 -19.83 -25.47
C LYS A 498 43.55 -21.13 -24.67
N ALA A 499 42.72 -22.08 -25.09
CA ALA A 499 42.47 -23.36 -24.42
C ALA A 499 42.01 -23.23 -22.95
N ILE A 500 41.22 -22.20 -22.65
CA ILE A 500 40.71 -21.91 -21.32
C ILE A 500 39.31 -22.49 -21.16
N GLN A 501 39.15 -23.40 -20.19
CA GLN A 501 37.86 -23.94 -19.80
C GLN A 501 37.36 -23.18 -18.57
N ALA A 502 36.30 -22.40 -18.75
CA ALA A 502 35.73 -21.57 -17.70
C ALA A 502 34.24 -21.88 -17.52
N HIS A 503 33.79 -21.82 -16.27
CA HIS A 503 32.38 -21.89 -15.90
C HIS A 503 31.88 -20.48 -15.60
N LEU A 504 31.08 -19.92 -16.51
CA LEU A 504 30.42 -18.63 -16.25
C LEU A 504 29.25 -18.86 -15.30
N GLY A 505 29.28 -18.19 -14.15
CA GLY A 505 28.21 -18.18 -13.16
C GLY A 505 27.20 -17.07 -13.46
N PHE A 506 27.02 -16.15 -12.53
CA PHE A 506 25.98 -15.12 -12.61
C PHE A 506 26.47 -13.79 -13.20
N LEU A 507 25.53 -12.97 -13.64
CA LEU A 507 25.78 -11.62 -14.15
C LEU A 507 26.22 -10.68 -13.02
N PHE A 508 27.40 -10.08 -13.16
CA PHE A 508 28.02 -9.22 -12.16
C PHE A 508 27.76 -7.73 -12.41
N ALA A 509 27.92 -7.26 -13.65
CA ALA A 509 27.77 -5.85 -13.99
C ALA A 509 27.17 -5.66 -15.40
N VAL A 510 26.34 -4.63 -15.54
CA VAL A 510 25.86 -4.12 -16.84
C VAL A 510 25.94 -2.61 -16.83
N TRP A 511 26.52 -2.03 -17.88
CA TRP A 511 26.55 -0.58 -18.07
C TRP A 511 26.59 -0.22 -19.56
N ASP A 512 26.25 1.03 -19.88
CA ASP A 512 26.40 1.59 -21.23
C ASP A 512 27.67 2.46 -21.30
N ASP A 513 28.38 2.40 -22.44
CA ASP A 513 29.56 3.22 -22.74
C ASP A 513 29.14 4.70 -22.86
N ALA A 514 29.70 5.58 -22.02
CA ALA A 514 29.29 6.98 -22.02
C ALA A 514 29.70 7.74 -23.29
N ALA A 515 30.77 7.30 -23.98
CA ALA A 515 31.21 7.89 -25.24
C ALA A 515 30.41 7.36 -26.44
N LYS A 516 29.82 6.17 -26.32
CA LYS A 516 28.94 5.56 -27.33
C LYS A 516 27.76 4.85 -26.66
N PRO A 517 26.65 5.57 -26.37
CA PRO A 517 25.50 5.02 -25.63
C PRO A 517 24.80 3.82 -26.28
N SER A 518 25.13 3.49 -27.53
CA SER A 518 24.64 2.29 -28.24
C SER A 518 25.43 1.02 -27.92
N ARG A 519 26.55 1.14 -27.17
CA ARG A 519 27.42 0.03 -26.79
C ARG A 519 27.20 -0.29 -25.31
N THR A 520 26.65 -1.47 -25.06
CA THR A 520 26.41 -2.00 -23.71
C THR A 520 27.50 -3.02 -23.36
N HIS A 521 28.02 -2.93 -22.14
CA HIS A 521 28.97 -3.88 -21.56
C HIS A 521 28.27 -4.76 -20.54
N VAL A 522 28.57 -6.05 -20.58
CA VAL A 522 27.96 -7.09 -19.74
C VAL A 522 29.07 -7.98 -19.20
N TYR A 523 29.25 -8.02 -17.88
CA TYR A 523 30.29 -8.84 -17.25
C TYR A 523 29.69 -9.91 -16.35
N TYR A 524 30.12 -11.15 -16.59
CA TYR A 524 29.82 -12.30 -15.74
C TYR A 524 30.86 -12.49 -14.64
N ARG A 525 30.46 -13.07 -13.52
CA ARG A 525 31.37 -13.72 -12.59
C ARG A 525 31.36 -15.22 -12.87
N GLY A 526 32.53 -15.85 -12.85
CA GLY A 526 32.66 -17.28 -13.08
C GLY A 526 33.90 -17.85 -12.43
N THR A 527 34.05 -19.16 -12.56
CA THR A 527 35.25 -19.86 -12.13
C THR A 527 36.03 -20.35 -13.34
N VAL A 528 37.34 -20.46 -13.19
CA VAL A 528 38.23 -21.07 -14.18
C VAL A 528 39.07 -22.10 -13.45
N ALA A 529 39.20 -23.30 -14.00
CA ALA A 529 40.20 -24.22 -13.49
C ALA A 529 41.58 -23.69 -13.91
N ALA A 530 42.56 -23.68 -13.00
CA ALA A 530 43.94 -23.23 -13.26
C ALA A 530 44.35 -23.47 -14.72
N PRO A 531 44.50 -22.40 -15.54
CA PRO A 531 44.50 -22.55 -16.99
C PRO A 531 45.72 -23.35 -17.42
N HIS A 532 45.50 -24.44 -18.14
CA HIS A 532 46.57 -25.28 -18.70
C HIS A 532 47.20 -24.66 -19.98
N SER A 533 46.97 -23.36 -20.20
CA SER A 533 47.38 -22.65 -21.40
C SER A 533 48.89 -22.41 -21.39
N SER A 534 49.58 -22.76 -22.47
CA SER A 534 50.98 -22.37 -22.68
C SER A 534 51.13 -20.92 -23.15
N ASP A 535 50.03 -20.18 -23.29
CA ASP A 535 50.01 -18.80 -23.74
C ASP A 535 50.58 -17.87 -22.65
N ARG A 536 51.72 -17.26 -22.96
CA ARG A 536 52.40 -16.31 -22.09
C ARG A 536 51.63 -15.01 -21.87
N GLN A 537 50.48 -14.78 -22.50
CA GLN A 537 49.63 -13.62 -22.23
C GLN A 537 48.58 -13.91 -21.14
N VAL A 538 48.36 -15.16 -20.75
CA VAL A 538 47.38 -15.50 -19.73
C VAL A 538 48.02 -15.31 -18.34
N ARG A 539 47.34 -14.57 -17.46
CA ARG A 539 47.80 -14.26 -16.09
C ARG A 539 46.69 -14.52 -15.09
N LEU A 540 46.99 -15.26 -14.04
CA LEU A 540 46.20 -15.27 -12.82
C LEU A 540 46.83 -14.26 -11.85
N VAL A 541 46.05 -13.27 -11.43
CA VAL A 541 46.51 -12.19 -10.54
C VAL A 541 45.73 -12.29 -9.22
N ASP A 542 46.43 -12.30 -8.10
CA ASP A 542 45.81 -12.24 -6.76
C ASP A 542 44.88 -11.03 -6.67
N ILE A 543 43.68 -11.23 -6.10
CA ILE A 543 42.66 -10.18 -5.98
C ILE A 543 43.22 -8.90 -5.35
N ASP A 544 44.09 -9.02 -4.35
CA ASP A 544 44.71 -7.88 -3.67
C ASP A 544 45.71 -7.08 -4.53
N ARG A 545 46.20 -7.66 -5.62
CA ARG A 545 47.15 -7.02 -6.54
C ARG A 545 46.48 -6.35 -7.73
N ILE A 546 45.17 -6.57 -7.94
CA ILE A 546 44.42 -6.02 -9.07
C ILE A 546 44.48 -4.49 -9.11
N ALA A 547 44.45 -3.82 -7.95
CA ALA A 547 44.51 -2.37 -7.86
C ALA A 547 45.79 -1.75 -8.45
N GLY A 548 46.88 -2.54 -8.54
CA GLY A 548 48.16 -2.11 -9.11
C GLY A 548 48.32 -2.42 -10.60
N LEU A 549 47.32 -3.04 -11.25
CA LEU A 549 47.41 -3.38 -12.67
C LEU A 549 47.20 -2.16 -13.58
N ASN A 550 47.95 -2.14 -14.68
CA ASN A 550 47.75 -1.16 -15.74
C ASN A 550 46.57 -1.56 -16.63
N ILE A 551 45.35 -1.21 -16.22
CA ILE A 551 44.12 -1.46 -16.99
C ILE A 551 43.81 -0.21 -17.81
N ALA A 552 43.58 -0.33 -19.11
CA ALA A 552 43.35 0.84 -19.97
C ALA A 552 41.97 1.48 -19.73
N ASP A 553 40.93 0.64 -19.70
CA ASP A 553 39.53 1.07 -19.59
C ASP A 553 39.20 1.53 -18.15
N ALA A 554 38.71 2.76 -18.02
CA ALA A 554 38.36 3.37 -16.74
C ALA A 554 37.12 2.74 -16.07
N ALA A 555 36.14 2.32 -16.87
CA ALA A 555 34.93 1.65 -16.38
C ALA A 555 35.28 0.24 -15.85
N VAL A 556 36.11 -0.51 -16.58
CA VAL A 556 36.61 -1.81 -16.13
C VAL A 556 37.45 -1.68 -14.85
N ARG A 557 38.28 -0.62 -14.74
CA ARG A 557 39.04 -0.33 -13.52
C ARG A 557 38.14 -0.03 -12.33
N SER A 558 37.09 0.76 -12.52
CA SER A 558 36.10 1.08 -11.50
C SER A 558 35.33 -0.18 -11.05
N MET A 559 34.88 -1.00 -12.02
CA MET A 559 34.22 -2.27 -11.78
C MET A 559 35.11 -3.23 -10.97
N LEU A 560 36.39 -3.37 -11.34
CA LEU A 560 37.33 -4.23 -10.62
C LEU A 560 37.69 -3.71 -9.23
N ALA A 561 37.84 -2.39 -9.06
CA ALA A 561 38.04 -1.81 -7.73
C ALA A 561 36.86 -2.09 -6.79
N ARG A 562 35.64 -2.07 -7.33
CA ARG A 562 34.44 -2.50 -6.61
C ARG A 562 34.47 -4.00 -6.31
N TYR A 563 34.74 -4.84 -7.30
CA TYR A 563 34.82 -6.28 -7.13
C TYR A 563 35.81 -6.68 -6.02
N VAL A 564 37.01 -6.08 -6.01
CA VAL A 564 38.03 -6.29 -4.96
C VAL A 564 37.50 -5.89 -3.57
N ARG A 565 36.75 -4.79 -3.46
CA ARG A 565 36.13 -4.37 -2.20
C ARG A 565 35.06 -5.37 -1.74
N GLU A 566 34.19 -5.82 -2.64
CA GLU A 566 33.12 -6.77 -2.32
C GLU A 566 33.66 -8.14 -1.90
N CYS A 567 34.73 -8.63 -2.52
CA CYS A 567 35.43 -9.85 -2.11
C CYS A 567 36.03 -9.74 -0.69
N ARG A 568 36.40 -8.53 -0.24
CA ARG A 568 36.93 -8.29 1.12
C ARG A 568 35.85 -8.16 2.18
N GLU A 569 34.67 -7.70 1.80
CA GLU A 569 33.54 -7.41 2.69
C GLU A 569 32.51 -8.55 2.76
N ASP A 570 32.70 -9.64 1.98
CA ASP A 570 31.76 -10.75 1.78
C ASP A 570 30.33 -10.27 1.45
N ALA A 571 30.25 -9.15 0.72
CA ALA A 571 29.02 -8.43 0.41
C ALA A 571 28.93 -8.21 -1.10
N PHE A 572 28.37 -9.19 -1.80
CA PHE A 572 28.21 -9.12 -3.26
C PHE A 572 26.91 -8.41 -3.64
N GLY A 573 26.94 -7.57 -4.68
CA GLY A 573 25.74 -6.92 -5.21
C GLY A 573 25.79 -6.72 -6.73
N VAL A 574 24.67 -6.43 -7.37
CA VAL A 574 24.61 -6.13 -8.82
C VAL A 574 24.73 -4.61 -9.04
N TYR A 575 25.65 -4.17 -9.90
CA TYR A 575 25.69 -2.77 -10.36
C TYR A 575 24.69 -2.52 -11.48
N VAL A 576 23.96 -1.42 -11.39
CA VAL A 576 23.21 -0.88 -12.54
C VAL A 576 23.46 0.62 -12.62
N GLY A 577 24.10 1.08 -13.69
CA GLY A 577 24.46 2.49 -13.88
C GLY A 577 25.38 2.71 -15.08
N ASN A 578 26.11 3.82 -15.07
CA ASN A 578 27.16 4.13 -16.03
C ASN A 578 28.56 4.08 -15.37
N GLU A 579 29.60 4.42 -16.12
CA GLU A 579 31.00 4.41 -15.66
C GLU A 579 31.32 5.38 -14.50
N VAL A 580 30.42 6.32 -14.17
CA VAL A 580 30.58 7.38 -13.16
C VAL A 580 29.53 7.32 -12.03
N GLU A 581 28.29 6.93 -12.33
CA GLU A 581 27.13 6.95 -11.42
C GLU A 581 26.23 5.71 -11.59
N GLY A 582 25.77 5.11 -10.49
CA GLY A 582 24.92 3.92 -10.50
C GLY A 582 24.52 3.40 -9.13
N GLU A 583 23.53 2.49 -9.08
CA GLU A 583 23.06 1.84 -7.86
C GLU A 583 23.69 0.46 -7.66
N VAL A 584 24.15 0.19 -6.44
CA VAL A 584 24.59 -1.14 -5.99
C VAL A 584 23.42 -1.82 -5.28
N ARG A 585 22.93 -2.93 -5.85
CA ARG A 585 21.85 -3.72 -5.24
C ARG A 585 22.45 -4.96 -4.55
N PRO A 586 22.50 -5.02 -3.20
CA PRO A 586 23.12 -6.13 -2.48
C PRO A 586 22.35 -7.44 -2.69
N LEU A 587 23.08 -8.53 -2.87
CA LEU A 587 22.58 -9.90 -2.88
C LEU A 587 22.63 -10.45 -1.43
N ALA A 588 21.76 -9.91 -0.56
CA ALA A 588 21.64 -10.23 0.87
C ALA A 588 22.87 -9.93 1.77
N LYS A 589 22.62 -9.64 3.07
CA LYS A 589 23.66 -9.41 4.09
C LYS A 589 24.11 -10.74 4.71
N PRO A 590 25.42 -10.98 4.93
CA PRO A 590 25.86 -11.97 5.92
C PRO A 590 25.51 -11.48 7.32
N VAL A 591 24.92 -12.35 8.14
CA VAL A 591 24.73 -12.12 9.58
C VAL A 591 26.08 -12.37 10.27
N SER A 592 26.64 -11.35 10.90
CA SER A 592 27.84 -11.47 11.71
C SER A 592 27.57 -12.34 12.94
N MET A 593 28.28 -13.46 13.07
CA MET A 593 28.32 -14.23 14.31
C MET A 593 29.09 -13.43 15.37
N ASN A 594 28.41 -13.04 16.44
CA ASN A 594 29.07 -12.67 17.69
C ASN A 594 29.73 -13.93 18.27
N THR A 595 31.06 -13.96 18.33
CA THR A 595 31.80 -14.87 19.19
C THR A 595 32.02 -14.19 20.53
N SER A 596 31.30 -14.64 21.55
CA SER A 596 31.64 -14.40 22.94
C SER A 596 32.81 -15.32 23.32
N GLY A 597 33.95 -14.68 23.61
CA GLY A 597 35.08 -15.25 24.35
C GLY A 597 35.44 -14.27 25.47
#